data_AF-A0A178LTD5-F1
#
_entry.id   AF-A0A178LTD5-F1
#
_cell.length_a   1.000
_cell.length_b   1.000
_cell.length_c   1.000
_cell.angle_alpha   90.00
_cell.angle_beta   90.00
_cell.angle_gamma   90.00
#
_symmetry.space_group_name_H-M   'P 1'
#
loop_
_entity.id
_entity.type
_entity.pdbx_description
1 polymer ?
#
loop_
_entity_poly.entity_id
_entity_poly.type
_entity_poly.pdbx_seq_one_letter_code
_entity_poly.pdbx_strand_id
1 'polypeptide(L)'
;MNAEVDTVPRMLAARLPEPAEDDPAVIVLGERLHGILVALGVAPRDWLRIARRLEVPDTRTAAALGAYVDVLVAERCRCPGEDLVSDLVAFEVDGRGLTADELRLIVVGLLTS
;
A
#
# COMPACT_ATOMS: atom_id res chain seq x y z
N MET A 1 -1.96 23.98 9.03
CA MET A 1 -1.22 22.78 8.60
C MET A 1 -2.00 21.54 9.02
N ASN A 2 -3.20 21.34 8.45
CA ASN A 2 -4.14 20.24 8.83
C ASN A 2 -4.74 19.52 7.59
N ALA A 3 -4.31 19.87 6.37
CA ALA A 3 -4.89 19.32 5.14
C ALA A 3 -4.18 18.04 4.64
N GLU A 4 -2.90 17.84 4.99
CA GLU A 4 -2.11 16.68 4.55
C GLU A 4 -2.44 15.39 5.32
N VAL A 5 -2.74 15.49 6.63
CA VAL A 5 -2.93 14.31 7.50
C VAL A 5 -4.16 13.48 7.14
N ASP A 6 -5.22 14.11 6.63
CA ASP A 6 -6.45 13.42 6.22
C ASP A 6 -6.43 12.91 4.77
N THR A 7 -5.35 13.15 4.02
CA THR A 7 -5.35 12.89 2.59
C THR A 7 -5.06 11.44 2.25
N VAL A 8 -4.05 10.81 2.88
CA VAL A 8 -3.75 9.39 2.64
C VAL A 8 -4.91 8.47 3.05
N PRO A 9 -5.55 8.61 4.23
CA PRO A 9 -6.70 7.77 4.59
C PRO A 9 -7.87 7.92 3.62
N ARG A 10 -8.11 9.12 3.08
CA ARG A 10 -9.14 9.38 2.08
C ARG A 10 -8.81 8.73 0.74
N MET A 11 -7.57 8.85 0.28
CA MET A 11 -7.11 8.20 -0.95
C MET A 11 -7.17 6.68 -0.82
N LEU A 12 -6.81 6.13 0.33
CA LEU A 12 -6.96 4.71 0.63
C LEU A 12 -8.43 4.28 0.56
N ALA A 13 -9.32 5.00 1.25
CA ALA A 13 -10.75 4.69 1.25
C ALA A 13 -11.35 4.67 -0.16
N ALA A 14 -10.89 5.56 -1.05
CA ALA A 14 -11.32 5.60 -2.45
C ALA A 14 -10.82 4.41 -3.29
N ARG A 15 -9.83 3.65 -2.81
CA ARG A 15 -9.22 2.51 -3.50
C ARG A 15 -9.51 1.16 -2.84
N LEU A 16 -10.21 1.14 -1.71
CA LEU A 16 -10.63 -0.10 -1.08
C LEU A 16 -11.66 -0.80 -1.99
N PRO A 17 -11.54 -2.12 -2.18
CA PRO A 17 -12.53 -2.87 -2.93
C PRO A 17 -13.87 -2.89 -2.18
N GLU A 18 -14.95 -2.99 -2.94
CA GLU A 18 -16.27 -3.31 -2.38
C GLU A 18 -16.21 -4.66 -1.64
N PRO A 19 -16.92 -4.81 -0.52
CA PRO A 19 -16.93 -6.06 0.24
C PRO A 19 -17.50 -7.19 -0.61
N ALA A 20 -16.73 -8.28 -0.74
CA ALA A 20 -17.15 -9.50 -1.42
C ALA A 20 -17.13 -10.64 -0.39
N GLU A 21 -18.31 -11.07 0.06
CA GLU A 21 -18.48 -12.04 1.16
C GLU A 21 -17.95 -13.46 0.83
N ASP A 22 -17.62 -13.76 -0.44
CA ASP A 22 -17.19 -15.10 -0.89
C ASP A 22 -15.82 -15.12 -1.62
N ASP A 23 -15.00 -14.07 -1.50
CA ASP A 23 -13.66 -14.08 -2.12
C ASP A 23 -12.70 -14.98 -1.32
N PRO A 24 -12.10 -16.03 -1.93
CA PRO A 24 -11.14 -16.88 -1.23
C PRO A 24 -9.92 -16.11 -0.69
N ALA A 25 -9.54 -15.00 -1.31
CA ALA A 25 -8.48 -14.13 -0.80
C ALA A 25 -8.90 -13.43 0.50
N VAL A 26 -10.17 -12.99 0.60
CA VAL A 26 -10.74 -12.43 1.84
C VAL A 26 -10.77 -13.48 2.95
N ILE A 27 -11.15 -14.72 2.64
CA ILE A 27 -11.19 -15.80 3.63
C ILE A 27 -9.79 -16.09 4.20
N VAL A 28 -8.76 -16.10 3.34
CA VAL A 28 -7.39 -16.46 3.73
C VAL A 28 -6.64 -15.31 4.40
N LEU A 29 -6.82 -14.07 3.91
CA LEU A 29 -6.06 -12.90 4.36
C LEU A 29 -6.81 -12.08 5.42
N GLY A 30 -8.13 -12.24 5.51
CA GLY A 30 -9.03 -11.31 6.17
C GLY A 30 -9.34 -10.08 5.31
N GLU A 31 -10.55 -9.53 5.47
CA GLU A 31 -11.06 -8.38 4.69
C GLU A 31 -10.09 -7.20 4.69
N ARG A 32 -9.54 -6.88 5.87
CA ARG A 32 -8.69 -5.71 6.04
C ARG A 32 -7.38 -5.80 5.27
N LEU A 33 -6.65 -6.90 5.43
CA LEU A 33 -5.37 -7.08 4.74
C LEU A 33 -5.59 -7.23 3.24
N HIS A 34 -6.60 -8.00 2.83
CA HIS A 34 -6.99 -8.10 1.43
C HIS A 34 -7.26 -6.71 0.82
N GLY A 35 -8.09 -5.89 1.47
CA GLY A 35 -8.42 -4.55 0.99
C GLY A 35 -7.20 -3.65 0.86
N ILE A 36 -6.29 -3.68 1.84
CA ILE A 36 -5.03 -2.91 1.79
C ILE A 36 -4.16 -3.37 0.62
N LEU A 37 -3.98 -4.68 0.40
CA LEU A 37 -3.15 -5.22 -0.68
C LEU A 37 -3.72 -4.87 -2.06
N VAL A 38 -5.04 -4.95 -2.22
CA VAL A 38 -5.73 -4.53 -3.44
C VAL A 38 -5.58 -3.03 -3.67
N ALA A 39 -5.87 -2.21 -2.66
CA ALA A 39 -5.80 -0.75 -2.77
C ALA A 39 -4.38 -0.25 -3.10
N LEU A 40 -3.35 -0.93 -2.59
CA LEU A 40 -1.94 -0.62 -2.89
C LEU A 40 -1.47 -1.14 -4.26
N GLY A 41 -2.29 -1.89 -4.98
CA GLY A 41 -1.91 -2.46 -6.27
C GLY A 41 -0.83 -3.54 -6.16
N VAL A 42 -0.79 -4.25 -5.03
CA VAL A 42 0.11 -5.39 -4.81
C VAL A 42 -0.34 -6.54 -5.70
N ALA A 43 0.59 -7.13 -6.45
CA ALA A 43 0.28 -8.27 -7.32
C ALA A 43 -0.25 -9.47 -6.50
N PRO A 44 -1.32 -10.15 -6.93
CA PRO A 44 -1.92 -11.28 -6.19
C PRO A 44 -0.94 -12.39 -5.80
N ARG A 45 0.07 -12.63 -6.65
CA ARG A 45 1.15 -13.61 -6.40
C ARG A 45 1.99 -13.30 -5.14
N ASP A 46 2.02 -12.04 -4.71
CA ASP A 46 2.82 -11.58 -3.57
C ASP A 46 2.01 -11.53 -2.27
N TRP A 47 0.68 -11.63 -2.32
CA TRP A 47 -0.20 -11.45 -1.16
C TRP A 47 0.14 -12.37 0.02
N LEU A 48 0.22 -13.69 -0.22
CA LEU A 48 0.57 -14.65 0.83
C LEU A 48 1.99 -14.44 1.38
N ARG A 49 2.92 -13.98 0.54
CA ARG A 49 4.30 -13.71 0.94
C ARG A 49 4.39 -12.50 1.88
N ILE A 50 3.56 -11.50 1.65
CA ILE A 50 3.45 -10.31 2.51
C ILE A 50 2.70 -10.65 3.79
N ALA A 51 1.56 -11.34 3.70
CA ALA A 51 0.76 -11.77 4.86
C ALA A 51 1.60 -12.54 5.88
N ARG A 52 2.33 -13.57 5.44
CA ARG A 52 3.22 -14.37 6.29
C ARG A 52 4.33 -13.55 6.98
N ARG A 53 4.76 -12.44 6.38
CA ARG A 53 5.74 -11.53 7.00
C ARG A 53 5.10 -10.66 8.08
N LEU A 54 3.86 -10.26 7.89
CA LEU A 54 3.12 -9.44 8.86
C LEU A 54 2.68 -10.25 10.10
N GLU A 55 2.54 -11.58 9.99
CA GLU A 55 2.20 -12.47 11.11
C GLU A 55 3.28 -12.51 12.22
N VAL A 56 4.55 -12.30 11.88
CA VAL A 56 5.66 -12.30 12.85
C VAL A 56 6.45 -11.00 12.71
N PRO A 57 5.90 -9.87 13.19
CA PRO A 57 6.54 -8.58 13.04
C PRO A 57 7.80 -8.51 13.91
N ASP A 58 8.95 -8.59 13.25
CA ASP A 58 10.26 -8.29 13.83
C ASP A 58 10.83 -6.99 13.23
N THR A 59 11.93 -6.50 13.77
CA THR A 59 12.61 -5.30 13.25
C THR A 59 13.10 -5.48 11.80
N ARG A 60 13.21 -6.71 11.30
CA ARG A 60 13.60 -7.01 9.90
C ARG A 60 12.41 -6.97 8.95
N THR A 61 11.19 -7.08 9.45
CA THR A 61 9.94 -7.07 8.68
C THR A 61 9.75 -5.73 7.99
N ALA A 62 9.94 -4.62 8.71
CA ALA A 62 9.87 -3.28 8.12
C ALA A 62 10.91 -3.06 7.01
N ALA A 63 12.15 -3.53 7.21
CA ALA A 63 13.20 -3.42 6.20
C ALA A 63 12.92 -4.28 4.95
N ALA A 64 12.44 -5.51 5.14
CA ALA A 64 12.09 -6.41 4.04
C ALA A 64 10.88 -5.92 3.25
N LEU A 65 9.86 -5.36 3.92
CA LEU A 65 8.74 -4.70 3.28
C LEU A 65 9.19 -3.43 2.56
N GLY A 66 10.10 -2.65 3.16
CA GLY A 66 10.68 -1.46 2.54
C GLY A 66 11.29 -1.76 1.17
N ALA A 67 12.12 -2.79 1.06
CA ALA A 67 12.72 -3.18 -0.22
C ALA A 67 11.69 -3.63 -1.26
N TYR A 68 10.61 -4.31 -0.85
CA TYR A 68 9.51 -4.66 -1.75
C TYR A 68 8.79 -3.39 -2.25
N VAL A 69 8.50 -2.47 -1.32
CA VAL A 69 7.81 -1.21 -1.60
C VAL A 69 8.63 -0.33 -2.53
N ASP A 70 9.95 -0.25 -2.36
CA ASP A 70 10.83 0.50 -3.27
C ASP A 70 10.70 -0.01 -4.72
N VAL A 71 10.61 -1.33 -4.92
CA VAL A 71 10.41 -1.93 -6.26
C VAL A 71 9.02 -1.59 -6.81
N LEU A 72 7.97 -1.72 -5.99
CA LEU A 72 6.60 -1.40 -6.37
C LEU A 72 6.47 0.08 -6.78
N VAL A 73 7.02 0.99 -5.99
CA VAL A 73 7.06 2.43 -6.29
C VAL A 73 7.82 2.70 -7.59
N ALA A 74 9.01 2.11 -7.76
CA ALA A 74 9.81 2.28 -8.98
C ALA A 74 9.07 1.76 -10.24
N GLU A 75 8.29 0.69 -10.10
CA GLU A 75 7.41 0.19 -11.16
C GLU A 75 6.33 1.22 -11.49
N ARG A 76 5.66 1.81 -10.50
CA ARG A 76 4.57 2.78 -10.72
C ARG A 76 5.04 4.14 -11.21
N CYS A 77 6.27 4.54 -10.87
CA CYS A 77 6.92 5.69 -11.50
C CYS A 77 7.10 5.51 -13.01
N ARG A 78 7.30 4.27 -13.48
CA ARG A 78 7.48 3.97 -14.91
C ARG A 78 6.14 3.72 -15.61
N CYS A 79 5.26 2.99 -14.94
CA CYS A 79 3.98 2.52 -15.47
C CYS A 79 2.91 2.73 -14.39
N PRO A 80 2.25 3.90 -14.36
CA PRO A 80 1.14 4.14 -13.44
C PRO A 80 0.01 3.13 -13.65
N GLY A 81 -0.65 2.73 -12.57
CA GLY A 81 -1.87 1.91 -12.60
C GLY A 81 -3.01 2.55 -11.80
N GLU A 82 -4.08 1.79 -11.57
CA GLU A 82 -5.30 2.29 -10.93
C GLU A 82 -5.34 1.97 -9.42
N ASP A 83 -4.28 2.36 -8.69
CA ASP A 83 -4.13 2.08 -7.26
C ASP A 83 -3.53 3.26 -6.50
N LEU A 84 -3.58 3.14 -5.17
CA LEU A 84 -3.10 4.15 -4.24
C LEU A 84 -1.62 4.47 -4.43
N VAL A 85 -0.77 3.49 -4.75
CA VAL A 85 0.66 3.76 -4.96
C VAL A 85 0.86 4.67 -6.17
N SER A 86 0.10 4.43 -7.24
CA SER A 86 0.12 5.29 -8.43
C SER A 86 -0.43 6.69 -8.12
N ASP A 87 -1.49 6.79 -7.33
CA ASP A 87 -2.03 8.08 -6.88
C ASP A 87 -1.01 8.85 -6.03
N LEU A 88 -0.30 8.18 -5.12
CA LEU A 88 0.73 8.78 -4.26
C LEU A 88 1.97 9.22 -5.06
N VAL A 89 2.37 8.46 -6.09
CA VAL A 89 3.46 8.85 -7.00
C VAL A 89 3.11 10.11 -7.78
N ALA A 90 1.85 10.27 -8.18
CA ALA A 90 1.34 11.46 -8.87
C ALA A 90 0.96 12.62 -7.92
N PHE A 91 0.96 12.38 -6.60
CA PHE A 91 0.52 13.34 -5.62
C PHE A 91 1.56 14.46 -5.44
N GLU A 92 1.10 15.70 -5.59
CA GLU A 92 1.93 16.90 -5.48
C GLU A 92 1.20 17.95 -4.62
N VAL A 93 1.92 18.52 -3.66
CA VAL A 93 1.46 19.64 -2.83
C VAL A 93 2.44 20.79 -3.00
N ASP A 94 1.93 21.98 -3.37
CA ASP A 94 2.73 23.19 -3.57
C ASP A 94 3.96 22.99 -4.50
N GLY A 95 3.81 22.21 -5.58
CA GLY A 95 4.93 21.95 -6.49
C GLY A 95 5.88 20.84 -6.05
N ARG A 96 5.63 20.20 -4.90
CA ARG A 96 6.47 19.17 -4.30
C ARG A 96 5.76 17.81 -4.29
N GLY A 97 6.30 16.87 -5.05
CA GLY A 97 5.91 15.46 -4.97
C GLY A 97 6.52 14.75 -3.76
N LEU A 98 5.96 13.60 -3.41
CA LEU A 98 6.52 12.74 -2.37
C LEU A 98 7.86 12.13 -2.81
N THR A 99 8.83 12.12 -1.92
CA THR A 99 10.10 11.41 -2.12
C THR A 99 9.91 9.90 -2.02
N ALA A 100 10.85 9.13 -2.57
CA ALA A 100 10.84 7.66 -2.44
C ALA A 100 10.81 7.21 -0.96
N ASP A 101 11.50 7.92 -0.08
CA ASP A 101 11.53 7.61 1.35
C ASP A 101 10.19 7.89 2.03
N GLU A 102 9.53 9.00 1.70
CA GLU A 102 8.18 9.33 2.20
C GLU A 102 7.14 8.31 1.68
N LEU A 103 7.19 7.97 0.39
CA LEU A 103 6.35 6.92 -0.20
C LEU A 103 6.55 5.58 0.51
N ARG A 104 7.81 5.19 0.75
CA ARG A 104 8.13 3.95 1.47
C ARG A 104 7.55 3.95 2.87
N LEU A 105 7.73 5.03 3.63
CA LEU A 105 7.20 5.15 4.99
C LEU A 105 5.68 5.06 5.03
N ILE A 106 4.99 5.74 4.11
CA ILE A 106 3.53 5.70 4.02
C ILE A 106 3.04 4.28 3.71
N VAL A 107 3.56 3.67 2.64
CA VAL A 107 3.09 2.35 2.18
C VAL A 107 3.42 1.24 3.17
N VAL A 108 4.63 1.25 3.77
CA VAL A 108 4.97 0.30 4.84
C VAL A 108 4.06 0.52 6.05
N GLY A 109 3.82 1.78 6.44
CA GLY A 109 2.92 2.13 7.54
C GLY A 109 1.51 1.59 7.33
N LEU A 110 0.97 1.70 6.11
CA LEU A 110 -0.34 1.13 5.76
C LEU A 110 -0.36 -0.40 5.86
N LEU A 111 0.69 -1.08 5.38
CA LEU A 111 0.80 -2.54 5.47
C LEU A 111 0.91 -3.06 6.91
N THR A 112 1.49 -2.28 7.81
CA THR A 112 1.67 -2.65 9.22
C THR A 112 0.63 -2.04 10.17
N SER A 113 -0.32 -1.27 9.63
CA SER A 113 -1.35 -0.59 10.43
C SER A 113 -2.32 -1.54 11.08
#